data_AF-A0A9Q1KZK1-F1
#
_entry.id   AF-A0A9Q1KZK1-F1
#
_cell.length_a   1.000
_cell.length_b   1.000
_cell.length_c   1.000
_cell.angle_alpha   90.00
_cell.angle_beta   90.00
_cell.angle_gamma   90.00
#
_symmetry.space_group_name_H-M   'P 1'
#
loop_
_entity.id
_entity.type
_entity.pdbx_description
1 polymer ?
#
loop_
_entity_poly.entity_id
_entity_poly.type
_entity_poly.pdbx_seq_one_letter_code
_entity_poly.pdbx_strand_id
1 'polypeptide(L)'
;MLNRGLMCQSSWNSTTYFIVLEDGEEQVKSLVGKQRKTPLYKAVKLAANLNIKEYCYPCIQDAVQQVINECPGKSDAQIWYDYCTVRYSQDNFFGMFDASQNALVRNQDDYKDPESYELGPLFEDIISKAVEHASGGIGTGKVDLPDSHTLYGAAQCTTDPRPFDCAQCLGAAVKEFDDFCKPKRGCRVYLSSCAVRYEIYNFLPPMMLGLRRFKVKLWKS
;
A
#
# COMPACT_ATOMS: atom_id res chain seq x y z
N MET A 1 18.25 0.42 -31.23
CA MET A 1 17.32 -0.71 -31.07
C MET A 1 16.36 -0.33 -29.94
N LEU A 2 15.08 -0.09 -30.26
CA LEU A 2 14.06 0.41 -29.33
C LEU A 2 13.42 -0.77 -28.58
N ASN A 3 13.57 -0.81 -27.25
CA ASN A 3 12.89 -1.81 -26.42
C ASN A 3 11.39 -1.49 -26.30
N ARG A 4 10.56 -2.52 -26.51
CA ARG A 4 9.10 -2.45 -26.53
C ARG A 4 8.55 -2.58 -25.11
N GLY A 5 8.32 -1.46 -24.43
CA GLY A 5 7.48 -1.43 -23.23
C GLY A 5 6.02 -1.76 -23.56
N LEU A 6 5.38 -2.61 -22.74
CA LEU A 6 3.97 -3.00 -22.89
C LEU A 6 3.05 -1.82 -22.56
N MET A 7 2.46 -1.21 -23.59
CA MET A 7 1.52 -0.08 -23.47
C MET A 7 0.13 -0.56 -23.03
N CYS A 8 -0.44 0.10 -22.01
CA CYS A 8 -1.80 -0.16 -21.56
C CYS A 8 -2.67 1.08 -21.68
N GLN A 9 -3.62 0.99 -22.61
CA GLN A 9 -4.49 2.07 -23.03
C GLN A 9 -5.79 2.00 -22.23
N SER A 10 -6.08 3.02 -21.42
CA SER A 10 -7.44 3.31 -20.99
C SER A 10 -7.72 4.79 -21.31
N SER A 11 -8.95 5.10 -21.67
CA SER A 11 -9.38 6.44 -22.07
C SER A 11 -10.34 7.01 -21.05
N TRP A 12 -10.14 8.28 -20.69
CA TRP A 12 -11.18 9.14 -20.13
C TRP A 12 -11.25 10.37 -21.01
N ASN A 13 -12.46 10.78 -21.41
CA ASN A 13 -12.77 12.08 -22.01
C ASN A 13 -11.62 12.68 -22.83
N SER A 14 -11.30 12.01 -23.94
CA SER A 14 -10.33 12.46 -24.96
C SER A 14 -8.84 12.40 -24.59
N THR A 15 -8.47 11.88 -23.42
CA THR A 15 -7.06 11.68 -23.03
C THR A 15 -6.71 10.19 -22.98
N THR A 16 -5.79 9.77 -23.85
CA THR A 16 -5.18 8.43 -23.85
C THR A 16 -4.13 8.37 -22.73
N TYR A 17 -4.27 7.42 -21.80
CA TYR A 17 -3.28 7.17 -20.75
C TYR A 17 -2.20 6.18 -21.21
N PHE A 18 -0.95 6.44 -20.84
CA PHE A 18 0.18 5.53 -21.05
C PHE A 18 0.77 5.16 -19.69
N ILE A 19 0.46 3.98 -19.16
CA ILE A 19 1.24 3.42 -18.05
C ILE A 19 2.51 2.87 -18.71
N VAL A 20 3.63 3.59 -18.58
CA VAL A 20 4.94 3.10 -19.00
C VAL A 20 5.49 2.28 -17.84
N LEU A 21 5.47 0.96 -17.98
CA LEU A 21 6.29 0.07 -17.17
C LEU A 21 7.63 -0.02 -17.92
N GLU A 22 8.68 0.66 -17.42
CA GLU A 22 10.04 0.39 -17.90
C GLU A 22 10.45 -0.98 -17.35
N ASP A 23 11.02 -1.83 -18.21
CA ASP A 23 11.46 -3.17 -17.84
C ASP A 23 12.41 -3.08 -16.63
N GLY A 24 11.93 -3.51 -15.45
CA GLY A 24 12.71 -3.56 -14.21
C GLY A 24 12.39 -2.48 -13.16
N GLU A 25 11.48 -1.54 -13.41
CA GLU A 25 11.03 -0.60 -12.37
C GLU A 25 9.70 -1.04 -11.72
N GLU A 26 9.69 -1.24 -10.40
CA GLU A 26 8.49 -1.52 -9.60
C GLU A 26 7.56 -0.30 -9.42
N GLN A 27 7.88 0.84 -10.05
CA GLN A 27 7.30 2.15 -9.73
C GLN A 27 6.91 2.93 -10.99
N VAL A 28 5.78 3.61 -10.94
CA VAL A 28 5.41 4.60 -11.96
C VAL A 28 5.30 5.96 -11.31
N LYS A 29 6.25 6.85 -11.60
CA LYS A 29 6.24 8.25 -11.17
C LYS A 29 5.79 9.14 -12.33
N SER A 30 4.61 9.74 -12.18
CA SER A 30 4.03 10.80 -13.02
C SER A 30 3.37 10.38 -14.36
N LEU A 31 2.09 10.76 -14.48
CA LEU A 31 1.44 11.11 -15.75
C LEU A 31 0.76 12.48 -15.60
N VAL A 32 1.43 13.54 -16.04
CA VAL A 32 0.84 14.88 -16.16
C VAL A 32 -0.02 14.91 -17.43
N GLY A 33 -1.34 14.83 -17.28
CA GLY A 33 -2.27 15.09 -18.38
C GLY A 33 -2.26 16.57 -18.75
N LYS A 34 -1.64 16.94 -19.86
CA LYS A 34 -1.50 18.33 -20.37
C LYS A 34 -2.82 19.05 -20.73
N GLN A 35 -4.01 18.52 -20.37
CA GLN A 35 -5.31 19.08 -20.80
C GLN A 35 -6.21 19.61 -19.68
N ARG A 36 -5.81 19.55 -18.39
CA ARG A 36 -6.54 20.24 -17.31
C ARG A 36 -5.84 21.57 -16.96
N LYS A 37 -6.64 22.62 -16.65
CA LYS A 37 -6.11 23.89 -16.08
C LYS A 37 -5.42 23.68 -14.73
N THR A 38 -5.72 22.57 -14.04
CA THR A 38 -5.07 22.13 -12.80
C THR A 38 -4.24 20.87 -13.03
N PRO A 39 -3.03 20.76 -12.47
CA PRO A 39 -2.23 19.55 -12.54
C PRO A 39 -2.95 18.40 -11.82
N LEU A 40 -2.71 17.17 -12.30
CA LEU A 40 -3.22 15.94 -11.69
C LEU A 40 -2.02 15.01 -11.44
N TYR A 41 -1.77 14.70 -10.18
CA TYR A 41 -0.70 13.84 -9.71
C TYR A 41 -1.23 12.43 -9.47
N LYS A 42 -0.42 11.40 -9.76
CA LYS A 42 -0.82 9.99 -9.70
C LYS A 42 0.35 9.10 -9.28
N ALA A 43 0.12 8.19 -8.34
CA ALA A 43 1.13 7.22 -7.91
C ALA A 43 0.54 5.81 -7.88
N VAL A 44 1.37 4.84 -8.27
CA VAL A 44 1.08 3.41 -8.19
C VAL A 44 2.26 2.75 -7.49
N LYS A 45 1.96 1.88 -6.52
CA LYS A 45 2.96 1.11 -5.77
C LYS A 45 2.53 -0.34 -5.69
N LEU A 46 3.50 -1.24 -5.82
CA LEU A 46 3.31 -2.69 -5.75
C LEU A 46 3.85 -3.25 -4.44
N ALA A 47 3.29 -4.38 -4.00
CA ALA A 47 3.93 -5.20 -2.96
C ALA A 47 5.16 -5.93 -3.54
N ALA A 48 6.22 -6.05 -2.74
CA ALA A 48 7.50 -6.63 -3.16
C ALA A 48 7.37 -8.10 -3.55
N ASN A 49 8.27 -8.56 -4.42
CA ASN A 49 8.45 -9.98 -4.78
C ASN A 49 7.22 -10.62 -5.46
N LEU A 50 6.45 -9.86 -6.24
CA LEU A 50 5.32 -10.37 -7.02
C LEU A 50 5.67 -10.53 -8.50
N ASN A 51 5.12 -11.56 -9.14
CA ASN A 51 5.13 -11.68 -10.60
C ASN A 51 4.31 -10.53 -11.21
N ILE A 52 5.01 -9.60 -11.86
CA ILE A 52 4.43 -8.35 -12.38
C ILE A 52 3.26 -8.62 -13.34
N LYS A 53 3.39 -9.62 -14.22
CA LYS A 53 2.38 -9.91 -15.23
C LYS A 53 1.13 -10.54 -14.64
N GLU A 54 1.30 -11.36 -13.62
CA GLU A 54 0.23 -12.18 -13.06
C GLU A 54 -0.59 -11.43 -12.01
N TYR A 55 0.05 -10.52 -11.25
CA TYR A 55 -0.58 -9.89 -10.08
C TYR A 55 -0.64 -8.37 -10.12
N CYS A 56 0.44 -7.73 -10.56
CA CYS A 56 0.51 -6.27 -10.57
C CYS A 56 -0.45 -5.68 -11.60
N TYR A 57 -0.37 -6.16 -12.85
CA TYR A 57 -1.15 -5.59 -13.94
C TYR A 57 -2.67 -5.65 -13.69
N PRO A 58 -3.26 -6.80 -13.32
CA PRO A 58 -4.68 -6.86 -13.00
C PRO A 58 -5.07 -6.02 -11.78
N CYS A 59 -4.21 -5.94 -10.75
CA CYS A 59 -4.49 -5.13 -9.56
C CYS A 59 -4.61 -3.64 -9.91
N ILE A 60 -3.67 -3.12 -10.70
CA ILE A 60 -3.67 -1.71 -11.12
C ILE A 60 -4.90 -1.41 -11.99
N GLN A 61 -5.21 -2.28 -12.95
CA GLN A 61 -6.39 -2.08 -13.81
C GLN A 61 -7.68 -2.02 -12.99
N ASP A 62 -7.87 -2.95 -12.06
CA ASP A 62 -9.07 -2.99 -11.22
C ASP A 62 -9.12 -1.82 -10.23
N ALA A 63 -7.97 -1.38 -9.72
CA ALA A 63 -7.86 -0.19 -8.87
C ALA A 63 -8.26 1.08 -9.61
N VAL A 64 -7.72 1.27 -10.81
CA VAL A 64 -8.04 2.40 -11.69
C VAL A 64 -9.52 2.37 -12.06
N GLN A 65 -10.07 1.24 -12.49
CA GLN A 65 -11.47 1.15 -12.87
C GLN A 65 -12.42 1.44 -11.70
N GLN A 66 -12.08 1.01 -10.48
CA GLN A 66 -12.90 1.32 -9.29
C GLN A 66 -12.85 2.80 -8.91
N VAL A 67 -11.66 3.40 -8.93
CA VAL A 67 -11.48 4.83 -8.75
C VAL A 67 -12.37 5.62 -9.73
N ILE A 68 -12.36 5.20 -11.00
CA ILE A 68 -13.13 5.80 -12.09
C ILE A 68 -14.63 5.74 -11.83
N ASN A 69 -15.13 4.56 -11.45
CA ASN A 69 -16.57 4.32 -11.31
C ASN A 69 -17.13 4.93 -10.04
N GLU A 70 -16.36 4.94 -8.96
CA GLU A 70 -16.86 5.28 -7.63
C GLU A 70 -16.53 6.71 -7.21
N CYS A 71 -15.65 7.41 -7.94
CA CYS A 71 -15.28 8.78 -7.64
C CYS A 71 -15.34 9.78 -8.80
N PRO A 72 -16.53 9.97 -9.38
CA PRO A 72 -16.74 11.06 -10.30
C PRO A 72 -16.54 12.41 -9.57
N GLY A 73 -15.66 13.25 -10.11
CA GLY A 73 -15.49 14.65 -9.69
C GLY A 73 -14.71 14.90 -8.41
N LYS A 74 -14.12 13.88 -7.76
CA LYS A 74 -13.28 14.07 -6.57
C LYS A 74 -11.87 14.57 -6.93
N SER A 75 -11.32 15.43 -6.09
CA SER A 75 -10.00 16.05 -6.29
C SER A 75 -8.86 15.19 -5.78
N ASP A 76 -9.08 14.35 -4.76
CA ASP A 76 -8.13 13.36 -4.23
C ASP A 76 -8.84 12.02 -3.98
N ALA A 77 -8.20 10.94 -4.42
CA ALA A 77 -8.58 9.60 -4.03
C ALA A 77 -7.40 8.68 -3.86
N GLN A 78 -7.60 7.71 -2.97
CA GLN A 78 -6.66 6.63 -2.74
C GLN A 78 -7.40 5.31 -2.57
N ILE A 79 -6.87 4.26 -3.21
CA ILE A 79 -7.32 2.89 -3.02
C ILE A 79 -6.14 2.01 -2.66
N TRP A 80 -6.28 1.25 -1.57
CA TRP A 80 -5.32 0.24 -1.12
C TRP A 80 -5.88 -1.14 -1.41
N TYR A 81 -5.14 -1.95 -2.16
CA TYR A 81 -5.28 -3.40 -2.21
C TYR A 81 -4.12 -4.07 -1.46
N ASP A 82 -4.27 -5.37 -1.19
CA ASP A 82 -3.19 -6.18 -0.63
C ASP A 82 -1.91 -6.17 -1.50
N TYR A 83 -2.02 -5.99 -2.82
CA TYR A 83 -0.88 -6.09 -3.76
C TYR A 83 -0.50 -4.78 -4.45
N CYS A 84 -1.39 -3.79 -4.43
CA CYS A 84 -1.13 -2.52 -5.06
C CYS A 84 -1.88 -1.39 -4.37
N THR A 85 -1.33 -0.19 -4.42
CA THR A 85 -2.04 1.03 -4.04
C THR A 85 -2.01 2.01 -5.21
N VAL A 86 -3.12 2.70 -5.40
CA VAL A 86 -3.29 3.73 -6.43
C VAL A 86 -3.82 4.99 -5.75
N ARG A 87 -3.12 6.10 -5.95
CA ARG A 87 -3.56 7.43 -5.50
C ARG A 87 -3.58 8.40 -6.68
N TYR A 88 -4.60 9.25 -6.75
CA TYR A 88 -4.57 10.47 -7.55
C TYR A 88 -4.93 11.67 -6.70
N SER A 89 -4.35 12.83 -7.00
CA SER A 89 -4.73 14.09 -6.36
C SER A 89 -4.46 15.28 -7.28
N GLN A 90 -5.20 16.38 -7.11
CA GLN A 90 -4.88 17.66 -7.73
C GLN A 90 -3.73 18.39 -7.01
N ASP A 91 -3.50 18.04 -5.74
CA ASP A 91 -2.37 18.54 -4.96
C ASP A 91 -1.14 17.66 -5.18
N ASN A 92 0.04 18.28 -5.21
CA ASN A 92 1.29 17.54 -5.30
C ASN A 92 1.57 16.84 -3.96
N PHE A 93 1.47 15.52 -3.94
CA PHE A 93 1.79 14.69 -2.76
C PHE A 93 3.14 13.96 -2.86
N PHE A 94 3.85 14.10 -3.98
CA PHE A 94 5.17 13.47 -4.15
C PHE A 94 6.18 14.10 -3.19
N GLY A 95 6.97 13.27 -2.50
CA GLY A 95 7.92 13.74 -1.49
C GLY A 95 7.30 14.19 -0.17
N MET A 96 5.96 14.16 -0.05
CA MET A 96 5.25 14.70 1.11
C MET A 96 4.91 13.60 2.12
N PHE A 97 5.15 13.90 3.39
CA PHE A 97 4.69 13.11 4.52
C PHE A 97 3.21 13.41 4.79
N ASP A 98 2.36 12.37 4.80
CA ASP A 98 0.95 12.48 5.14
C ASP A 98 0.55 11.25 5.98
N ALA A 99 0.41 11.46 7.29
CA ALA A 99 -0.05 10.45 8.24
C ALA A 99 -1.55 10.55 8.51
N SER A 100 -2.34 11.22 7.64
CA SER A 100 -3.79 11.23 7.80
C SER A 100 -4.34 9.80 7.72
N GLN A 101 -5.18 9.48 8.70
CA GLN A 101 -5.80 8.18 8.84
C GLN A 101 -6.77 7.91 7.68
N ASN A 102 -6.53 6.82 6.95
CA ASN A 102 -7.43 6.40 5.89
C ASN A 102 -8.42 5.33 6.35
N ALA A 103 -7.93 4.23 6.90
CA ALA A 103 -8.77 3.19 7.48
C ALA A 103 -8.01 2.33 8.47
N LEU A 104 -8.73 1.83 9.47
CA LEU A 104 -8.25 0.81 10.39
C LEU A 104 -9.18 -0.39 10.30
N VAL A 105 -8.59 -1.57 10.22
CA VAL A 105 -9.30 -2.81 9.97
C VAL A 105 -8.74 -3.84 10.91
N ARG A 106 -9.60 -4.48 11.69
CA ARG A 106 -9.19 -5.43 12.71
C ARG A 106 -9.83 -6.78 12.48
N ASN A 107 -9.15 -7.83 12.90
CA ASN A 107 -9.72 -9.17 12.95
C ASN A 107 -10.92 -9.18 13.91
N GLN A 108 -11.92 -10.01 13.62
CA GLN A 108 -13.08 -10.15 14.50
C GLN A 108 -12.70 -10.89 15.79
N ASP A 109 -11.78 -11.84 15.68
CA ASP A 109 -11.33 -12.69 16.78
C ASP A 109 -10.22 -12.04 17.59
N ASP A 110 -10.33 -12.20 18.91
CA ASP A 110 -9.30 -11.84 19.87
C ASP A 110 -8.22 -12.92 19.96
N TYR A 111 -6.98 -12.50 20.12
CA TYR A 111 -5.90 -13.38 20.51
C TYR A 111 -6.14 -13.81 21.97
N LYS A 112 -5.89 -15.09 22.26
CA LYS A 112 -6.34 -15.70 23.52
C LYS A 112 -5.66 -15.09 24.75
N ASP A 113 -4.43 -14.63 24.56
CA ASP A 113 -3.62 -14.06 25.63
C ASP A 113 -3.03 -12.70 25.19
N PRO A 114 -3.78 -11.62 25.37
CA PRO A 114 -3.44 -10.33 24.79
C PRO A 114 -2.14 -9.71 25.31
N GLU A 115 -1.74 -10.10 26.52
CA GLU A 115 -0.55 -9.59 27.18
C GLU A 115 0.72 -10.32 26.73
N SER A 116 0.61 -11.50 26.12
CA SER A 116 1.78 -12.30 25.74
C SER A 116 2.32 -12.08 24.34
N TYR A 117 1.66 -11.27 23.50
CA TYR A 117 2.17 -10.97 22.16
C TYR A 117 2.62 -9.50 22.03
N GLU A 118 3.93 -9.31 22.13
CA GLU A 118 4.57 -8.00 21.92
C GLU A 118 4.79 -7.74 20.42
N LEU A 119 4.07 -6.74 19.88
CA LEU A 119 4.21 -6.32 18.48
C LEU A 119 5.45 -5.45 18.23
N GLY A 120 5.97 -4.80 19.28
CA GLY A 120 7.05 -3.80 19.19
C GLY A 120 8.30 -4.32 18.47
N PRO A 121 8.96 -5.40 18.98
CA PRO A 121 10.19 -5.90 18.37
C PRO A 121 10.05 -6.30 16.90
N LEU A 122 8.91 -6.92 16.54
CA LEU A 122 8.63 -7.29 15.15
C LEU A 122 8.51 -6.05 14.26
N PHE A 123 7.77 -5.03 14.70
CA PHE A 123 7.57 -3.84 13.89
C PHE A 123 8.78 -2.91 13.88
N GLU A 124 9.63 -2.90 14.90
CA GLU A 124 10.93 -2.22 14.85
C GLU A 124 11.83 -2.79 13.74
N ASP A 125 11.96 -4.12 13.67
CA ASP A 125 12.73 -4.83 12.62
C ASP A 125 12.12 -4.63 11.22
N ILE A 126 10.80 -4.76 11.10
CA ILE A 126 10.12 -4.59 9.81
C ILE A 126 10.22 -3.14 9.32
N ILE A 127 10.11 -2.15 10.22
CA ILE A 127 10.26 -0.74 9.86
C ILE A 127 11.70 -0.46 9.42
N SER A 128 12.72 -0.99 10.11
CA SER A 128 14.12 -0.79 9.71
C SER A 128 14.37 -1.33 8.30
N LYS A 129 13.79 -2.48 7.95
CA LYS A 129 13.85 -3.03 6.58
C LYS A 129 13.13 -2.15 5.57
N ALA A 130 11.93 -1.66 5.90
CA ALA A 130 11.14 -0.84 4.99
C ALA A 130 11.80 0.50 4.62
N VAL A 131 12.66 1.04 5.49
CA VAL A 131 13.35 2.33 5.23
C VAL A 131 14.69 2.16 4.50
N GLU A 132 15.16 0.92 4.31
CA GLU A 132 16.34 0.64 3.49
C GLU A 132 16.05 0.96 2.03
N HIS A 133 17.00 1.60 1.36
CA HIS A 133 16.82 2.06 -0.02
C HIS A 133 16.48 0.91 -0.99
N ALA A 134 17.13 -0.26 -0.81
CA ALA A 134 16.94 -1.43 -1.66
C ALA A 134 15.61 -2.16 -1.43
N SER A 135 14.89 -1.86 -0.36
CA SER A 135 13.63 -2.54 0.00
C SER A 135 12.43 -2.08 -0.84
N GLY A 136 12.59 -0.97 -1.57
CA GLY A 136 11.46 -0.33 -2.23
C GLY A 136 10.38 0.14 -1.24
N GLY A 137 10.73 0.49 0.01
CA GLY A 137 9.73 0.97 0.98
C GLY A 137 8.93 -0.14 1.64
N ILE A 138 9.40 -1.40 1.60
CA ILE A 138 8.64 -2.57 2.06
C ILE A 138 9.48 -3.38 3.04
N GLY A 139 8.90 -3.62 4.22
CA GLY A 139 9.44 -4.52 5.22
C GLY A 139 8.47 -5.67 5.44
N THR A 140 8.98 -6.88 5.60
CA THR A 140 8.19 -8.03 6.05
C THR A 140 8.97 -8.84 7.07
N GLY A 141 8.26 -9.54 7.93
CA GLY A 141 8.87 -10.32 9.00
C GLY A 141 7.88 -11.24 9.67
N LYS A 142 8.40 -12.09 10.54
CA LYS A 142 7.60 -12.99 11.38
C LYS A 142 8.29 -13.27 12.70
N VAL A 143 7.51 -13.60 13.71
CA VAL A 143 8.00 -14.07 15.02
C VAL A 143 7.09 -15.18 15.53
N ASP A 144 7.67 -16.17 16.20
CA ASP A 144 6.91 -17.25 16.82
C ASP A 144 6.36 -16.79 18.18
N LEU A 145 5.10 -17.10 18.45
CA LEU A 145 4.40 -16.78 19.68
C LEU A 145 4.41 -17.98 20.65
N PRO A 146 4.25 -17.74 21.97
CA PRO A 146 4.32 -18.80 22.98
C PRO A 146 3.31 -19.95 22.80
N ASP A 147 2.18 -19.71 22.16
CA ASP A 147 1.11 -20.69 21.96
C ASP A 147 1.21 -21.47 20.63
N SER A 148 2.42 -21.54 20.05
CA SER A 148 2.71 -22.21 18.77
C SER A 148 2.05 -21.58 17.55
N HIS A 149 1.53 -20.35 17.65
CA HIS A 149 1.22 -19.55 16.48
C HIS A 149 2.45 -18.79 15.98
N THR A 150 2.45 -18.42 14.72
CA THR A 150 3.43 -17.48 14.14
C THR A 150 2.71 -16.19 13.81
N LEU A 151 3.25 -15.07 14.28
CA LEU A 151 2.79 -13.75 13.92
C LEU A 151 3.54 -13.28 12.67
N TYR A 152 2.80 -12.86 11.65
CA TYR A 152 3.33 -12.30 10.42
C TYR A 152 3.09 -10.79 10.41
N GLY A 153 4.08 -10.02 9.95
CA GLY A 153 4.02 -8.58 9.85
C GLY A 153 4.46 -8.06 8.49
N ALA A 154 3.88 -6.94 8.07
CA ALA A 154 4.31 -6.17 6.93
C ALA A 154 4.17 -4.67 7.17
N ALA A 155 5.11 -3.90 6.64
CA ALA A 155 5.11 -2.45 6.56
C ALA A 155 5.35 -2.02 5.12
N GLN A 156 4.59 -1.03 4.67
CA GLN A 156 4.71 -0.50 3.31
C GLN A 156 4.58 1.02 3.33
N CYS A 157 5.55 1.70 2.74
CA CYS A 157 5.48 3.11 2.40
C CYS A 157 5.02 3.30 0.95
N THR A 158 4.32 4.40 0.68
CA THR A 158 4.10 4.87 -0.70
C THR A 158 5.42 5.30 -1.33
N THR A 159 5.42 5.61 -2.62
CA THR A 159 6.62 5.72 -3.47
C THR A 159 7.52 6.95 -3.22
N ASP A 160 7.17 7.73 -2.21
CA ASP A 160 7.40 9.16 -2.13
C ASP A 160 8.13 9.66 -0.88
N PRO A 161 8.03 9.04 0.31
CA PRO A 161 8.67 9.58 1.49
C PRO A 161 10.18 9.28 1.50
N ARG A 162 10.98 10.25 1.96
CA ARG A 162 12.38 10.00 2.35
C ARG A 162 12.40 8.92 3.45
N PRO A 163 13.50 8.17 3.66
CA PRO A 163 13.57 7.13 4.70
C PRO A 163 13.04 7.58 6.06
N PHE A 164 13.35 8.82 6.45
CA PHE A 164 12.83 9.43 7.67
C PHE A 164 11.30 9.64 7.68
N ASP A 165 10.73 10.16 6.59
CA ASP A 165 9.28 10.36 6.47
C ASP A 165 8.54 9.00 6.43
N CYS A 166 9.17 7.98 5.85
CA CYS A 166 8.66 6.59 5.84
C CYS A 166 8.63 6.02 7.27
N ALA A 167 9.74 6.15 8.00
CA ALA A 167 9.83 5.74 9.41
C ALA A 167 8.76 6.43 10.27
N GLN A 168 8.57 7.74 10.09
CA GLN A 168 7.55 8.49 10.83
C GLN A 168 6.14 7.99 10.53
N CYS A 169 5.81 7.74 9.25
CA CYS A 169 4.48 7.28 8.89
C CYS A 169 4.21 5.90 9.48
N LEU A 170 5.15 4.97 9.33
CA LEU A 170 5.03 3.62 9.87
C LEU A 170 4.93 3.63 11.40
N GLY A 171 5.73 4.48 12.07
CA GLY A 171 5.65 4.68 13.51
C GLY A 171 4.28 5.22 13.95
N ALA A 172 3.72 6.19 13.22
CA ALA A 172 2.36 6.68 13.48
C ALA A 172 1.31 5.58 13.29
N ALA A 173 1.45 4.75 12.25
CA ALA A 173 0.53 3.65 12.00
C ALA A 173 0.62 2.54 13.06
N VAL A 174 1.80 2.27 13.61
CA VAL A 174 2.00 1.31 14.70
C VAL A 174 1.41 1.80 16.02
N LYS A 175 1.39 3.13 16.27
CA LYS A 175 0.74 3.67 17.49
C LYS A 175 -0.75 3.34 17.56
N GLU A 176 -1.43 3.24 16.42
CA GLU A 176 -2.84 2.82 16.37
C GLU A 176 -3.05 1.37 16.86
N PHE A 177 -1.98 0.57 17.01
CA PHE A 177 -2.10 -0.80 17.49
C PHE A 177 -2.56 -0.90 18.93
N ASP A 178 -2.09 0.02 19.78
CA ASP A 178 -2.44 0.00 21.19
C ASP A 178 -3.91 0.37 21.42
N ASP A 179 -4.42 1.35 20.67
CA ASP A 179 -5.77 1.87 20.86
C ASP A 179 -6.85 1.09 20.08
N PHE A 180 -6.53 0.56 18.90
CA PHE A 180 -7.53 -0.04 18.00
C PHE A 180 -7.34 -1.54 17.73
N CYS A 181 -6.09 -2.01 17.69
CA CYS A 181 -5.79 -3.34 17.20
C CYS A 181 -5.72 -4.38 18.32
N LYS A 182 -5.19 -4.06 19.49
CA LYS A 182 -5.21 -4.99 20.62
C LYS A 182 -6.65 -5.17 21.11
N PRO A 183 -7.09 -6.40 21.45
CA PRO A 183 -6.32 -7.66 21.52
C PRO A 183 -6.43 -8.55 20.27
N LYS A 184 -6.64 -8.00 19.08
CA LYS A 184 -7.01 -8.78 17.89
C LYS A 184 -5.86 -9.63 17.34
N ARG A 185 -6.21 -10.80 16.81
CA ARG A 185 -5.32 -11.73 16.09
C ARG A 185 -4.72 -11.16 14.80
N GLY A 186 -5.25 -10.03 14.33
CA GLY A 186 -4.78 -9.36 13.15
C GLY A 186 -5.32 -7.95 13.07
N CYS A 187 -4.55 -7.07 12.46
CA CYS A 187 -4.95 -5.69 12.23
C CYS A 187 -4.23 -5.11 11.03
N ARG A 188 -4.85 -4.11 10.41
CA ARG A 188 -4.35 -3.35 9.28
C ARG A 188 -4.63 -1.89 9.53
N VAL A 189 -3.61 -1.06 9.42
CA VAL A 189 -3.72 0.38 9.56
C VAL A 189 -3.22 0.98 8.25
N TYR A 190 -4.09 1.75 7.60
CA TYR A 190 -3.80 2.45 6.36
C TYR A 190 -3.80 3.94 6.65
N LEU A 191 -2.64 4.57 6.47
CA LEU A 191 -2.49 6.02 6.43
C LEU A 191 -2.31 6.46 4.97
N SER A 192 -2.23 7.77 4.74
CA SER A 192 -2.07 8.32 3.39
C SER A 192 -0.73 7.95 2.74
N SER A 193 0.37 7.97 3.50
CA SER A 193 1.72 7.65 2.98
C SER A 193 2.26 6.27 3.35
N CYS A 194 1.52 5.45 4.09
CA CYS A 194 1.99 4.11 4.48
C CYS A 194 0.84 3.20 4.97
N ALA A 195 1.15 1.91 5.10
CA ALA A 195 0.29 0.92 5.73
C ALA A 195 1.11 -0.07 6.55
N VAL A 196 0.53 -0.57 7.63
CA VAL A 196 1.06 -1.68 8.42
C VAL A 196 0.00 -2.76 8.59
N ARG A 197 0.43 -4.02 8.64
CA ARG A 197 -0.45 -5.17 8.83
C ARG A 197 0.23 -6.24 9.66
N TYR A 198 -0.51 -6.82 10.59
CA TYR A 198 -0.14 -8.09 11.20
C TYR A 198 -1.31 -9.08 11.17
N GLU A 199 -1.00 -10.37 11.12
CA GLU A 199 -1.98 -11.47 11.23
C GLU A 199 -1.28 -12.72 11.80
N ILE A 200 -2.03 -13.60 12.45
CA ILE A 200 -1.55 -14.93 12.89
C ILE A 200 -1.49 -15.99 11.77
N TYR A 201 -1.88 -15.64 10.54
CA TYR A 201 -1.77 -16.50 9.37
C TYR A 201 -0.83 -15.87 8.36
N ASN A 202 -0.15 -16.71 7.57
CA ASN A 202 0.78 -16.22 6.57
C ASN A 202 0.03 -15.51 5.44
N PHE A 203 0.19 -14.19 5.35
CA PHE A 203 -0.31 -13.37 4.23
C PHE A 203 0.82 -12.84 3.34
N LEU A 204 2.07 -13.23 3.62
CA LEU A 204 3.21 -12.78 2.85
C LEU A 204 3.26 -13.53 1.50
N PRO A 205 3.77 -12.89 0.43
CA PRO A 205 3.98 -13.55 -0.85
C PRO A 205 4.85 -14.81 -0.73
N PRO A 206 4.61 -15.86 -1.55
CA PRO A 206 3.61 -15.93 -2.62
C PRO A 206 2.26 -16.52 -2.16
N MET A 207 2.02 -16.86 -0.89
CA MET A 207 0.90 -17.74 -0.48
C MET A 207 -0.54 -17.21 -0.71
N MET A 208 -0.73 -15.94 -1.09
CA MET A 208 -2.07 -15.34 -1.21
C MET A 208 -2.71 -15.44 -2.62
N LEU A 209 -2.16 -16.26 -3.52
CA LEU A 209 -2.68 -16.46 -4.89
C LEU A 209 -4.09 -17.09 -4.84
N GLY A 210 -5.13 -16.24 -4.85
CA GLY A 210 -6.54 -16.66 -5.01
C GLY A 210 -7.51 -16.26 -3.90
N LEU A 211 -7.07 -15.62 -2.81
CA LEU A 211 -7.97 -15.21 -1.72
C LEU A 211 -8.42 -13.75 -1.84
N ARG A 212 -9.65 -13.49 -1.34
CA ARG A 212 -10.42 -12.24 -1.46
C ARG A 212 -9.54 -11.00 -1.40
N ARG A 213 -9.58 -10.19 -2.45
CA ARG A 213 -8.88 -8.89 -2.52
C ARG A 213 -9.48 -7.95 -1.46
N PHE A 214 -8.76 -7.75 -0.36
CA PHE A 214 -9.14 -6.72 0.58
C PHE A 214 -8.87 -5.35 -0.04
N LYS A 215 -9.81 -4.42 0.13
CA LYS A 215 -9.70 -3.07 -0.42
C LYS A 215 -10.17 -2.00 0.54
N VAL A 216 -9.41 -0.91 0.62
CA VAL A 216 -9.77 0.32 1.34
C VAL A 216 -9.84 1.46 0.35
N LYS A 217 -10.88 2.30 0.45
CA LYS A 217 -11.13 3.43 -0.45
C LYS A 217 -11.25 4.70 0.36
N LEU A 218 -10.63 5.77 -0.13
CA LEU A 218 -10.73 7.10 0.47
C LEU A 218 -10.91 8.17 -0.59
N TRP A 219 -11.79 9.12 -0.31
CA TRP A 219 -12.19 10.17 -1.23
C TRP A 219 -12.25 11.51 -0.50
N LYS A 220 -11.48 12.52 -0.94
CA LYS A 220 -11.59 13.89 -0.41
C LYS A 220 -12.18 14.82 -1.49
N SER A 221 -12.97 15.80 -1.05
CA SER A 221 -13.67 16.79 -1.90
C SER A 221 -12.71 17.86 -2.39
#